data_AF-A0A1C5SHK3-F1
#
_entry.id   AF-A0A1C5SHK3-F1
#
_cell.length_a   1.000
_cell.length_b   1.000
_cell.length_c   1.000
_cell.angle_alpha   90.00
_cell.angle_beta   90.00
_cell.angle_gamma   90.00
#
_symmetry.space_group_name_H-M   'P 1'
#
loop_
_entity.id
_entity.type
_entity.pdbx_description
1 polymer ?
#
loop_
_entity_poly.entity_id
_entity_poly.type
_entity_poly.pdbx_seq_one_letter_code
_entity_poly.pdbx_strand_id
1 'polypeptide(L)'
;MIYITGDCHSNFERFNTRNFPEQKEMTKDDYVIICGDFGGVWNKDGESKMETSALDWLDGKAFTTLFVDGNHENFDRLYAYPVEMWHGGKAHKIRPSVIHLMRGQIFELEEK
;
A
#
# COMPACT_ATOMS: atom_id res chain seq x y z
N MET A 1 -8.08 11.93 -6.18
CA MET A 1 -8.61 11.89 -4.80
C MET A 1 -7.61 11.18 -3.89
N ILE A 2 -7.44 11.67 -2.66
CA ILE A 2 -6.53 11.07 -1.68
C ILE A 2 -7.29 10.82 -0.36
N TYR A 3 -7.24 9.58 0.12
CA TYR A 3 -7.69 9.18 1.44
C TYR A 3 -6.51 8.68 2.27
N ILE A 4 -6.59 8.85 3.59
CA ILE A 4 -5.48 8.54 4.50
C ILE A 4 -5.99 7.72 5.68
N THR A 5 -5.22 6.70 6.05
CA THR A 5 -5.42 5.87 7.24
C THR A 5 -4.07 5.39 7.77
N GLY A 6 -4.04 4.46 8.73
CA GLY A 6 -2.84 3.83 9.28
C GLY A 6 -3.22 2.66 10.17
N ASP A 7 -2.24 1.97 10.76
CA ASP A 7 -2.51 0.95 11.79
C ASP A 7 -3.43 -0.16 11.27
N CYS A 8 -3.02 -0.81 10.18
CA CYS A 8 -3.80 -1.87 9.55
C CYS A 8 -3.51 -3.23 10.16
N HIS A 9 -2.25 -3.54 10.48
CA HIS A 9 -1.81 -4.85 10.99
C HIS A 9 -2.41 -6.02 10.17
N SER A 10 -2.32 -5.93 8.84
CA SER A 10 -2.91 -6.88 7.87
C SER A 10 -4.45 -6.95 7.86
N ASN A 11 -5.16 -6.18 8.70
CA ASN A 11 -6.61 -6.09 8.68
C ASN A 11 -7.07 -4.99 7.70
N PHE A 12 -7.45 -5.44 6.51
CA PHE A 12 -7.88 -4.56 5.43
C PHE A 12 -9.41 -4.47 5.27
N GLU A 13 -10.20 -4.97 6.23
CA GLU A 13 -11.68 -4.96 6.15
C GLU A 13 -12.27 -3.55 5.99
N ARG A 14 -11.56 -2.52 6.45
CA ARG A 14 -11.96 -1.11 6.27
C ARG A 14 -12.09 -0.71 4.79
N PHE A 15 -11.38 -1.39 3.89
CA PHE A 15 -11.45 -1.12 2.45
C PHE A 15 -12.53 -1.93 1.74
N ASN A 16 -13.36 -2.68 2.47
CA ASN A 16 -14.58 -3.26 1.90
C ASN A 16 -15.54 -2.15 1.45
N THR A 17 -16.28 -2.35 0.35
CA THR A 17 -17.21 -1.35 -0.22
C THR A 17 -18.35 -0.97 0.73
N ARG A 18 -18.64 -1.80 1.73
CA ARG A 18 -19.58 -1.47 2.82
C ARG A 18 -19.00 -0.42 3.78
N ASN A 19 -17.71 -0.51 4.08
CA ASN A 19 -17.03 0.34 5.06
C ASN A 19 -16.42 1.59 4.42
N PHE A 20 -16.09 1.51 3.13
CA PHE A 20 -15.55 2.61 2.34
C PHE A 20 -16.27 2.70 0.98
N PRO A 21 -17.55 3.12 0.96
CA PRO A 21 -18.36 3.17 -0.25
C PRO A 21 -17.89 4.21 -1.28
N GLU A 22 -17.16 5.24 -0.86
CA GLU A 22 -16.59 6.29 -1.72
C GLU A 22 -15.62 5.71 -2.77
N GLN A 23 -15.03 4.54 -2.51
CA GLN A 23 -14.18 3.83 -3.47
C GLN A 23 -14.88 3.50 -4.80
N LYS A 24 -16.22 3.55 -4.85
CA LYS A 24 -17.01 3.31 -6.07
C LYS A 24 -16.81 4.41 -7.12
N GLU A 25 -16.45 5.61 -6.69
CA GLU A 25 -16.18 6.76 -7.56
C GLU A 25 -14.68 6.97 -7.80
N MET A 26 -13.83 6.07 -7.29
CA MET A 26 -12.39 6.13 -7.43
C MET A 26 -11.90 5.32 -8.64
N THR A 27 -10.68 5.60 -9.04
CA THR A 27 -9.93 5.00 -10.14
C THR A 27 -8.49 4.71 -9.69
N LYS A 28 -7.70 4.04 -10.52
CA LYS A 28 -6.31 3.72 -10.19
C LYS A 28 -5.40 4.93 -10.08
N ASP A 29 -5.87 6.09 -10.52
CA ASP A 29 -5.21 7.38 -10.36
C ASP A 29 -5.59 8.08 -9.03
N ASP A 30 -6.47 7.45 -8.24
CA ASP A 30 -6.80 7.87 -6.88
C ASP A 30 -6.08 7.01 -5.84
N TYR A 31 -5.79 7.60 -4.68
CA TYR A 31 -4.88 7.00 -3.69
C TYR A 31 -5.53 6.80 -2.32
N VAL A 32 -5.24 5.65 -1.73
CA VAL A 32 -5.43 5.41 -0.28
C VAL A 32 -4.06 5.21 0.34
N ILE A 33 -3.68 6.09 1.25
CA ILE A 33 -2.36 6.09 1.90
C ILE A 33 -2.49 5.50 3.31
N ILE A 34 -1.73 4.45 3.59
CA ILE A 34 -1.61 3.80 4.90
C ILE A 34 -0.32 4.32 5.56
N CYS A 35 -0.48 5.18 6.56
CA CYS A 35 0.60 5.87 7.27
C CYS A 35 1.21 5.03 8.39
N GLY A 36 1.67 3.82 8.05
CA GLY A 36 2.35 2.91 8.98
C GLY A 36 1.53 1.70 9.39
N ASP A 37 2.26 0.69 9.87
CA ASP A 37 1.77 -0.59 10.38
C ASP A 37 0.87 -1.30 9.35
N PHE A 38 1.39 -1.41 8.12
CA PHE A 38 0.68 -1.99 6.97
C PHE A 38 0.36 -3.48 7.18
N GLY A 39 1.35 -4.27 7.59
CA GLY A 39 1.22 -5.71 7.87
C GLY A 39 1.00 -6.61 6.65
N GLY A 40 0.87 -6.09 5.43
CA GLY A 40 0.68 -6.93 4.23
C GLY A 40 1.93 -7.67 3.75
N VAL A 41 3.12 -7.26 4.21
CA VAL A 41 4.42 -7.88 3.93
C VAL A 41 5.10 -8.19 5.27
N TRP A 42 4.90 -9.41 5.77
CA TRP A 42 5.26 -9.80 7.14
C TRP A 42 5.99 -11.13 7.23
N ASN A 43 5.49 -12.17 6.57
CA ASN A 43 6.04 -13.51 6.71
C ASN A 43 7.50 -13.56 6.24
N LYS A 44 8.37 -14.16 7.08
CA LYS A 44 9.82 -14.09 6.96
C LYS A 44 10.34 -14.71 5.67
N ASP A 45 9.83 -15.88 5.33
CA ASP A 45 10.41 -16.72 4.26
C ASP A 45 9.79 -16.45 2.87
N GLY A 46 8.89 -15.47 2.77
CA GLY A 46 8.15 -15.14 1.54
C GLY A 46 6.65 -15.02 1.78
N GLU A 47 5.87 -14.82 0.72
CA GLU A 47 4.42 -14.65 0.86
C GLU A 47 3.72 -15.89 1.43
N SER A 48 2.97 -15.70 2.51
CA SER A 48 1.96 -16.69 2.91
C SER A 48 0.74 -16.60 1.99
N LYS A 49 -0.08 -17.67 1.93
CA LYS A 49 -1.35 -17.65 1.17
C LYS A 49 -2.28 -16.50 1.58
N MET A 50 -2.26 -16.14 2.85
CA MET A 50 -3.06 -15.03 3.39
C MET A 50 -2.53 -13.68 2.89
N GLU A 51 -1.21 -13.50 2.87
CA GLU A 51 -0.59 -12.28 2.33
C GLU A 51 -0.85 -12.15 0.84
N THR A 52 -0.63 -13.21 0.06
CA THR A 52 -0.92 -13.19 -1.38
C THR A 52 -2.37 -12.81 -1.63
N SER A 53 -3.32 -13.44 -0.93
CA SER A 53 -4.75 -13.13 -1.08
C SER A 53 -5.08 -11.69 -0.70
N ALA A 54 -4.48 -11.17 0.37
CA ALA A 54 -4.70 -9.80 0.83
C ALA A 54 -4.09 -8.76 -0.14
N LEU A 55 -2.85 -8.98 -0.60
CA LEU A 55 -2.16 -8.10 -1.55
C LEU A 55 -2.86 -8.09 -2.90
N ASP A 56 -3.29 -9.26 -3.41
CA ASP A 56 -4.02 -9.35 -4.66
C ASP A 56 -5.41 -8.71 -4.54
N TRP A 57 -6.05 -8.80 -3.37
CA TRP A 57 -7.32 -8.10 -3.11
C TRP A 57 -7.17 -6.58 -3.04
N LEU A 58 -6.09 -6.08 -2.44
CA LEU A 58 -5.74 -4.66 -2.46
C LEU A 58 -5.43 -4.19 -3.88
N ASP A 59 -4.69 -4.99 -4.66
CA ASP A 59 -4.38 -4.69 -6.05
C ASP A 59 -5.64 -4.67 -6.93
N GLY A 60 -6.65 -5.48 -6.60
CA GLY A 60 -7.95 -5.48 -7.25
C GLY A 60 -8.87 -4.31 -6.88
N LYS A 61 -8.48 -3.40 -5.98
CA LYS A 61 -9.31 -2.23 -5.61
C LYS A 61 -9.44 -1.24 -6.76
N ALA A 62 -10.47 -0.40 -6.70
CA ALA A 62 -10.64 0.66 -7.70
C ALA A 62 -9.47 1.66 -7.65
N PHE A 63 -8.88 1.87 -6.47
CA PHE A 63 -7.79 2.81 -6.18
C PHE A 63 -6.41 2.16 -6.10
N THR A 64 -5.37 2.99 -6.05
CA THR A 64 -3.98 2.60 -5.73
C THR A 64 -3.73 2.69 -4.23
N THR A 65 -3.25 1.60 -3.64
CA THR A 65 -2.86 1.56 -2.22
C THR A 65 -1.40 1.99 -2.09
N LEU A 66 -1.17 3.08 -1.37
CA LEU A 66 0.16 3.52 -0.97
C LEU A 66 0.36 3.23 0.51
N PHE A 67 1.57 2.89 0.93
CA PHE A 67 1.89 2.83 2.35
C PHE A 67 3.31 3.33 2.63
N VAL A 68 3.51 3.85 3.83
CA VAL A 68 4.82 4.18 4.40
C VAL A 68 5.06 3.31 5.62
N ASP A 69 6.33 3.16 6.01
CA ASP A 69 6.73 2.43 7.20
C ASP A 69 6.14 3.03 8.50
N GLY A 70 5.61 2.16 9.36
CA GLY A 70 5.39 2.39 10.78
C GLY A 70 6.56 1.85 11.61
N ASN A 71 6.26 1.20 12.73
CA ASN A 71 7.25 0.47 13.50
C ASN A 71 7.04 -1.05 13.51
N HIS A 72 5.89 -1.53 13.03
CA HIS A 72 5.56 -2.94 12.88
C HIS A 72 5.61 -3.41 11.42
N GLU A 73 6.81 -3.38 10.84
CA GLU A 73 7.08 -3.86 9.50
C GLU A 73 8.17 -4.93 9.49
N ASN A 74 8.08 -5.85 8.53
CA ASN A 74 9.20 -6.71 8.19
C ASN A 74 10.14 -5.95 7.23
N PHE A 75 11.02 -5.13 7.80
CA PHE A 75 11.97 -4.31 7.05
C PHE A 75 12.90 -5.15 6.18
N ASP A 76 13.40 -6.29 6.66
CA ASP A 76 14.29 -7.16 5.89
C ASP A 76 13.62 -7.60 4.58
N ARG A 77 12.36 -8.00 4.64
CA ARG A 77 11.60 -8.42 3.45
C ARG A 77 11.19 -7.24 2.58
N LEU A 78 10.73 -6.13 3.15
CA LEU A 78 10.36 -4.93 2.39
C LEU A 78 11.54 -4.38 1.58
N TYR A 79 12.73 -4.32 2.18
CA TYR A 79 13.93 -3.76 1.55
C TYR A 79 14.64 -4.75 0.60
N ALA A 80 14.18 -5.99 0.52
CA ALA A 80 14.60 -6.94 -0.51
C ALA A 80 13.87 -6.76 -1.85
N TYR A 81 12.76 -6.00 -1.89
CA TYR A 81 12.08 -5.69 -3.14
C TYR A 81 12.92 -4.74 -4.00
N PRO A 82 12.85 -4.83 -5.34
CA PRO A 82 13.52 -3.88 -6.22
C PRO A 82 13.08 -2.45 -5.97
N VAL A 83 14.04 -1.54 -5.91
CA VAL A 83 13.80 -0.10 -5.80
C VAL A 83 13.55 0.48 -7.20
N GLU A 84 12.49 1.25 -7.33
CA GLU A 84 12.18 2.01 -8.53
C GLU A 84 11.88 3.48 -8.21
N MET A 85 12.08 4.35 -9.20
CA MET A 85 11.62 5.73 -9.11
C MET A 85 10.13 5.78 -9.49
N TRP A 86 9.33 6.40 -8.62
CA TRP A 86 7.90 6.56 -8.81
C TRP A 86 7.48 7.93 -8.27
N HIS A 87 6.83 8.75 -9.10
CA HIS A 87 6.28 10.05 -8.71
C HIS A 87 7.27 10.97 -7.96
N GLY A 88 8.54 10.99 -8.39
CA GLY A 88 9.59 11.84 -7.80
C GLY A 88 10.36 11.23 -6.63
N GLY A 89 9.94 10.07 -6.10
CA GLY A 89 10.60 9.41 -4.98
C GLY A 89 10.96 7.95 -5.27
N LYS A 90 11.78 7.34 -4.39
CA LYS A 90 12.07 5.89 -4.44
C LYS A 90 10.96 5.07 -3.78
N ALA A 91 10.53 4.01 -4.42
CA ALA A 91 9.45 3.14 -3.96
C ALA A 91 9.76 1.66 -4.20
N HIS A 92 9.05 0.78 -3.50
CA HIS A 92 8.95 -0.64 -3.84
C HIS A 92 7.54 -0.95 -4.36
N LYS A 93 7.43 -1.52 -5.55
CA LYS A 93 6.17 -2.08 -6.05
C LYS A 93 5.97 -3.48 -5.52
N ILE A 94 5.09 -3.63 -4.53
CA ILE A 94 4.70 -4.93 -3.98
C ILE A 94 3.73 -5.64 -4.94
N ARG A 95 2.85 -4.86 -5.55
CA ARG A 95 1.97 -5.20 -6.68
C ARG A 95 1.87 -3.97 -7.60
N PRO A 96 1.28 -4.06 -8.81
CA PRO A 96 1.12 -2.92 -9.71
C PRO A 96 0.49 -1.68 -9.05
N SER A 97 -0.47 -1.87 -8.15
CA SER A 97 -1.18 -0.78 -7.45
C SER A 97 -1.13 -0.91 -5.91
N VAL A 98 -0.14 -1.64 -5.38
CA VAL A 98 0.20 -1.66 -3.95
C VAL A 98 1.67 -1.28 -3.82
N ILE A 99 1.92 -0.04 -3.39
CA ILE A 99 3.22 0.62 -3.51
C ILE A 99 3.70 1.07 -2.14
N HIS A 100 4.90 0.63 -1.78
CA HIS A 100 5.61 1.10 -0.61
C HIS A 100 6.39 2.38 -0.95
N LEU A 101 6.06 3.49 -0.30
CA LEU A 101 6.76 4.77 -0.43
C LEU A 101 7.93 4.79 0.56
N MET A 102 9.17 4.80 0.06
CA MET A 102 10.34 4.74 0.95
C MET A 102 10.46 6.02 1.80
N ARG A 103 10.95 5.86 3.02
CA ARG A 103 11.14 6.95 3.98
C ARG A 103 12.09 8.03 3.46
N GLY A 104 11.79 9.28 3.81
CA GLY A 104 12.63 10.45 3.48
C GLY A 104 12.59 10.86 2.01
N GLN A 105 11.67 10.30 1.21
CA GLN A 105 11.44 10.71 -0.17
C GLN A 105 10.27 11.72 -0.24
N ILE A 106 10.21 12.48 -1.33
CA ILE A 106 9.11 13.41 -1.64
C ILE A 106 8.38 12.84 -2.86
N PHE A 107 7.05 12.81 -2.81
CA PHE A 107 6.22 12.27 -3.88
C PHE A 107 5.19 13.30 -4.36
N GLU A 108 5.01 13.37 -5.67
CA GLU A 108 4.00 14.19 -6.34
C GLU A 108 2.85 13.30 -6.82
N LEU A 109 1.73 13.31 -6.09
CA LEU A 109 0.62 12.37 -6.32
C LEU A 109 -0.50 12.95 -7.19
N GLU A 110 -0.70 14.26 -7.18
CA GLU A 110 -1.68 14.94 -8.04
C GLU A 110 -0.99 16.14 -8.71
N GLU A 111 -1.15 16.26 -10.03
CA GLU A 111 -0.82 17.49 -10.74
C GLU A 111 -1.88 18.55 -10.39
N LYS A 112 -1.44 19.75 -9.98
CA LYS A 112 -2.32 20.90 -9.74
C LYS A 112 -2.61 21.67 -11.02
#